data_AF-A0AAD4PWI2-F1
#
_entry.id   AF-A0AAD4PWI2-F1
#
_cell.length_a   1.000
_cell.length_b   1.000
_cell.length_c   1.000
_cell.angle_alpha   90.00
_cell.angle_beta   90.00
_cell.angle_gamma   90.00
#
_symmetry.space_group_name_H-M   'P 1'
#
loop_
_entity.id
_entity.type
_entity.pdbx_description
1 polymer ?
#
loop_
_entity_poly.entity_id
_entity_poly.type
_entity_poly.pdbx_seq_one_letter_code
_entity_poly.pdbx_strand_id
1 'polypeptide(L)'
;IFYYSYAVTTYLVLTIGRLGYPVTDVEPWRISFLFKGLYYIQISYAVGMGSIKCSLLLLLKNIFGTTSVAFRRISWTIVTLCISWSVMTILIAFLQCRPLNYNWNLKDPAGHCDNQNAAFAAVGAVDIATDVMIIILPVPMVLARQLSNSKKAAIISVFALGLFTIGITVARMVEILNVNFATFITTGKMVFIWSLVEWGTALIVASAPLLRPLVNNLV
;
A
#
# COMPACT_ATOMS: atom_id res chain seq x y z
N ILE A 1 -1.20 -6.54 -12.81
CA ILE A 1 -2.39 -7.39 -12.56
C ILE A 1 -3.08 -7.00 -11.25
N PHE A 2 -2.41 -7.09 -10.11
CA PHE A 2 -3.01 -6.78 -8.80
C PHE A 2 -3.62 -5.37 -8.70
N TYR A 3 -2.93 -4.34 -9.20
CA TYR A 3 -3.46 -2.97 -9.22
C TYR A 3 -4.80 -2.86 -9.98
N TYR A 4 -4.89 -3.44 -11.18
CA TYR A 4 -6.13 -3.41 -11.97
C TYR A 4 -7.26 -4.17 -11.29
N SER A 5 -6.95 -5.31 -10.67
CA SER A 5 -7.94 -6.06 -9.90
C SER A 5 -8.44 -5.29 -8.68
N TYR A 6 -7.55 -4.60 -7.97
CA TYR A 6 -7.89 -3.68 -6.88
C TYR A 6 -8.79 -2.54 -7.36
N ALA A 7 -8.44 -1.91 -8.49
CA ALA A 7 -9.21 -0.80 -9.05
C ALA A 7 -10.62 -1.23 -9.49
N VAL A 8 -10.73 -2.38 -10.17
CA VAL A 8 -12.03 -2.95 -10.55
C VAL A 8 -12.86 -3.28 -9.31
N THR A 9 -12.27 -3.91 -8.29
CA THR A 9 -13.01 -4.24 -7.07
C THR A 9 -13.48 -2.98 -6.35
N THR A 10 -12.64 -1.95 -6.27
CA THR A 10 -13.00 -0.65 -5.69
C THR A 10 -14.18 -0.03 -6.43
N TYR A 11 -14.16 -0.06 -7.77
CA TYR A 11 -15.27 0.41 -8.59
C TYR A 11 -16.57 -0.38 -8.33
N LEU A 12 -16.51 -1.71 -8.24
CA LEU A 12 -17.68 -2.56 -7.95
C LEU A 12 -18.24 -2.31 -6.55
N VAL A 13 -17.37 -2.12 -5.55
CA VAL A 13 -17.73 -1.79 -4.16
C VAL A 13 -18.42 -0.42 -4.09
N LEU A 14 -17.92 0.57 -4.82
CA LEU A 14 -18.51 1.92 -4.88
C LEU A 14 -19.89 1.92 -5.58
N THR A 15 -20.03 1.16 -6.67
CA THR A 15 -21.24 1.18 -7.52
C THR A 15 -22.31 0.19 -7.06
N ILE A 16 -21.97 -1.09 -6.96
CA ILE A 16 -22.90 -2.18 -6.63
C ILE A 16 -23.13 -2.25 -5.13
N GLY A 17 -22.04 -2.19 -4.35
CA GLY A 17 -22.06 -2.20 -2.89
C GLY A 17 -22.65 -0.94 -2.27
N ARG A 18 -22.83 0.14 -3.06
CA ARG A 18 -23.34 1.45 -2.61
C ARG A 18 -22.59 1.97 -1.38
N LEU A 19 -21.27 1.83 -1.40
CA LEU A 19 -20.44 2.54 -0.43
C LEU A 19 -20.76 4.04 -0.53
N GLY A 20 -20.91 4.69 0.60
CA GLY A 20 -21.19 6.10 0.84
C GLY A 20 -22.65 6.52 0.84
N TYR A 21 -23.57 5.57 1.04
CA TYR A 21 -24.99 5.81 1.28
C TYR A 21 -25.37 5.38 2.71
N PRO A 22 -26.46 5.90 3.30
CA PRO A 22 -26.97 5.42 4.59
C PRO A 22 -27.26 3.92 4.54
N VAL A 23 -26.83 3.18 5.57
CA VAL A 23 -26.95 1.71 5.62
C VAL A 23 -28.41 1.25 5.57
N THR A 24 -29.33 2.08 6.03
CA THR A 24 -30.79 1.85 6.01
C THR A 24 -31.36 1.72 4.60
N ASP A 25 -30.71 2.33 3.61
CA ASP A 25 -31.24 2.45 2.24
C ASP A 25 -30.65 1.38 1.30
N VAL A 26 -29.88 0.44 1.85
CA VAL A 26 -29.11 -0.54 1.08
C VAL A 26 -29.58 -1.95 1.43
N GLU A 27 -29.91 -2.72 0.38
CA GLU A 27 -30.34 -4.11 0.57
C GLU A 27 -29.23 -4.97 1.23
N PRO A 28 -29.58 -5.93 2.12
CA PRO A 28 -28.61 -6.71 2.88
C PRO A 28 -27.57 -7.48 2.05
N TRP A 29 -27.95 -7.92 0.84
CA TRP A 29 -27.04 -8.64 -0.06
C TRP A 29 -25.94 -7.73 -0.61
N ARG A 30 -26.23 -6.43 -0.84
CA ARG A 30 -25.25 -5.44 -1.30
C ARG A 30 -24.25 -5.11 -0.21
N ILE A 31 -24.70 -5.05 1.04
CA ILE A 31 -23.83 -4.88 2.21
C ILE A 31 -22.87 -6.06 2.34
N SER A 32 -23.38 -7.28 2.18
CA SER A 32 -22.53 -8.49 2.22
C SER A 32 -21.52 -8.50 1.07
N PHE A 33 -21.91 -8.06 -0.14
CA PHE A 33 -21.00 -7.91 -1.28
C PHE A 33 -19.93 -6.85 -1.02
N LEU A 34 -20.33 -5.70 -0.47
CA LEU A 34 -19.45 -4.60 -0.09
C LEU A 34 -18.31 -5.11 0.81
N PHE A 35 -18.65 -5.75 1.93
CA PHE A 35 -17.65 -6.22 2.89
C PHE A 35 -16.72 -7.30 2.32
N LYS A 36 -17.23 -8.21 1.48
CA LYS A 36 -16.37 -9.16 0.75
C LYS A 36 -15.38 -8.44 -0.17
N GLY A 37 -15.83 -7.40 -0.86
CA GLY A 37 -14.97 -6.56 -1.70
C GLY A 37 -13.92 -5.79 -0.89
N LEU A 38 -14.31 -5.20 0.25
CA LEU A 38 -13.39 -4.52 1.16
C LEU A 38 -12.29 -5.44 1.69
N TYR A 39 -12.68 -6.66 2.07
CA TYR A 39 -11.75 -7.70 2.50
C TYR A 39 -10.72 -8.05 1.41
N TYR A 40 -11.18 -8.22 0.16
CA TYR A 40 -10.29 -8.45 -0.98
C TYR A 40 -9.35 -7.26 -1.26
N ILE A 41 -9.89 -6.04 -1.20
CA ILE A 41 -9.14 -4.78 -1.39
C ILE A 41 -7.98 -4.70 -0.38
N GLN A 42 -8.23 -5.02 0.89
CA GLN A 42 -7.21 -5.02 1.94
C GLN A 42 -6.07 -6.00 1.65
N ILE A 43 -6.40 -7.24 1.27
CA ILE A 43 -5.39 -8.28 0.96
C ILE A 43 -4.61 -7.93 -0.31
N SER A 44 -5.30 -7.51 -1.36
CA SER A 44 -4.67 -7.16 -2.64
C SER A 44 -3.74 -5.95 -2.50
N TYR A 45 -4.11 -4.95 -1.71
CA TYR A 45 -3.22 -3.83 -1.35
C TYR A 45 -1.96 -4.31 -0.64
N ALA A 46 -2.08 -5.16 0.39
CA ALA A 46 -0.94 -5.66 1.16
C ALA A 46 0.09 -6.40 0.29
N VAL A 47 -0.40 -7.28 -0.60
CA VAL A 47 0.45 -8.04 -1.54
C VAL A 47 1.07 -7.11 -2.59
N GLY A 48 0.24 -6.22 -3.13
CA GLY A 48 0.61 -5.30 -4.20
C GLY A 48 1.68 -4.30 -3.83
N MET A 49 1.45 -3.54 -2.76
CA MET A 49 2.40 -2.54 -2.26
C MET A 49 3.69 -3.20 -1.78
N GLY A 50 3.60 -4.32 -1.05
CA GLY A 50 4.78 -5.08 -0.65
C GLY A 50 5.63 -5.53 -1.83
N SER A 51 5.00 -6.00 -2.90
CA SER A 51 5.69 -6.41 -4.13
C SER A 51 6.39 -5.24 -4.83
N ILE A 52 5.78 -4.05 -4.86
CA ILE A 52 6.41 -2.84 -5.42
C ILE A 52 7.66 -2.46 -4.61
N LYS A 53 7.55 -2.40 -3.27
CA LYS A 53 8.67 -2.08 -2.37
C LYS A 53 9.82 -3.08 -2.54
N CYS A 54 9.50 -4.37 -2.60
CA CYS A 54 10.51 -5.41 -2.83
C CYS A 54 11.18 -5.26 -4.21
N SER A 55 10.40 -5.00 -5.26
CA SER A 55 10.92 -4.81 -6.62
C SER A 55 11.88 -3.61 -6.69
N LEU A 56 11.52 -2.50 -6.02
CA LEU A 56 12.35 -1.30 -5.95
C LEU A 56 13.66 -1.54 -5.19
N LEU A 57 13.61 -2.23 -4.06
CA LEU A 57 14.80 -2.62 -3.29
C LEU A 57 15.71 -3.56 -4.07
N LEU A 58 15.14 -4.51 -4.82
CA LEU A 58 15.91 -5.40 -5.68
C LEU A 58 16.56 -4.63 -6.84
N LEU A 59 15.86 -3.65 -7.44
CA LEU A 59 16.43 -2.76 -8.45
C LEU A 59 17.60 -1.95 -7.88
N LEU A 60 17.43 -1.33 -6.71
CA LEU A 60 18.50 -0.61 -6.02
C LEU A 60 19.70 -1.53 -5.71
N LYS A 61 19.44 -2.75 -5.24
CA LYS A 61 20.47 -3.77 -5.00
C LYS A 61 21.22 -4.13 -6.29
N ASN A 62 20.55 -4.25 -7.43
CA ASN A 62 21.22 -4.55 -8.69
C ASN A 62 22.10 -3.39 -9.16
N ILE A 63 21.68 -2.15 -8.91
CA ILE A 63 22.42 -0.94 -9.34
C ILE A 63 23.62 -0.63 -8.41
N PHE A 64 23.45 -0.79 -7.09
CA PHE A 64 24.41 -0.35 -6.06
C PHE A 64 25.05 -1.50 -5.28
N GLY A 65 24.49 -2.72 -5.34
CA GLY A 65 24.95 -3.86 -4.55
C GLY A 65 26.27 -4.47 -4.99
N THR A 66 26.88 -3.98 -6.07
CA THR A 66 28.29 -4.24 -6.43
C THR A 66 29.26 -3.31 -5.72
N THR A 67 28.77 -2.17 -5.20
CA THR A 67 29.61 -1.11 -4.62
C THR A 67 29.91 -1.33 -3.13
N SER A 68 29.01 -2.00 -2.39
CA SER A 68 29.21 -2.28 -0.96
C SER A 68 28.46 -3.53 -0.48
N VAL A 69 29.15 -4.38 0.30
CA VAL A 69 28.57 -5.55 0.98
C VAL A 69 27.56 -5.13 2.06
N ALA A 70 27.84 -4.03 2.77
CA ALA A 70 26.95 -3.50 3.80
C ALA A 70 25.59 -3.09 3.20
N PHE A 71 25.61 -2.39 2.06
CA PHE A 71 24.39 -2.03 1.34
C PHE A 71 23.56 -3.24 0.95
N ARG A 72 24.21 -4.32 0.50
CA ARG A 72 23.51 -5.57 0.13
C ARG A 72 22.83 -6.21 1.34
N ARG A 73 23.49 -6.24 2.51
CA ARG A 73 22.92 -6.79 3.75
C ARG A 73 21.73 -5.95 4.26
N ILE A 74 21.89 -4.63 4.30
CA ILE A 74 20.82 -3.72 4.70
C ILE A 74 19.63 -3.83 3.73
N SER A 75 19.88 -3.86 2.43
CA SER A 75 18.82 -4.04 1.42
C SER A 75 18.00 -5.31 1.65
N TRP A 76 18.66 -6.45 1.91
CA TRP A 76 17.96 -7.70 2.23
C TRP A 76 17.15 -7.62 3.53
N THR A 77 17.68 -6.93 4.54
CA THR A 77 16.97 -6.71 5.80
C THR A 77 15.68 -5.91 5.57
N ILE A 78 15.73 -4.85 4.77
CA ILE A 78 14.54 -4.05 4.43
C ILE A 78 13.56 -4.87 3.58
N VAL A 79 14.04 -5.70 2.64
CA VAL A 79 13.16 -6.63 1.89
C VAL A 79 12.40 -7.57 2.83
N THR A 80 13.09 -8.16 3.82
CA THR A 80 12.43 -9.02 4.81
C THR A 80 11.41 -8.26 5.66
N LEU A 81 11.70 -6.99 5.99
CA LEU A 81 10.75 -6.13 6.71
C LEU A 81 9.50 -5.84 5.85
N CYS A 82 9.65 -5.50 4.56
CA CYS A 82 8.53 -5.29 3.66
C CYS A 82 7.65 -6.53 3.52
N ILE A 83 8.26 -7.72 3.39
CA ILE A 83 7.52 -8.99 3.35
C ILE A 83 6.79 -9.22 4.68
N SER A 84 7.45 -8.99 5.80
CA SER A 84 6.83 -9.13 7.13
C SER A 84 5.65 -8.19 7.33
N TRP A 85 5.72 -6.96 6.81
CA TRP A 85 4.62 -6.00 6.83
C TRP A 85 3.43 -6.47 5.99
N SER A 86 3.67 -6.99 4.78
CA SER A 86 2.60 -7.57 3.95
C SER A 86 1.94 -8.75 4.66
N VAL A 87 2.72 -9.66 5.24
CA VAL A 87 2.20 -10.82 6.00
C VAL A 87 1.41 -10.36 7.22
N MET A 88 1.92 -9.41 8.00
CA MET A 88 1.22 -8.83 9.15
C MET A 88 -0.13 -8.24 8.73
N THR A 89 -0.17 -7.47 7.64
CA THR A 89 -1.40 -6.84 7.15
C THR A 89 -2.43 -7.87 6.71
N ILE A 90 -1.97 -8.96 6.06
CA ILE A 90 -2.83 -10.08 5.67
C ILE A 90 -3.37 -10.80 6.91
N LEU A 91 -2.52 -11.07 7.91
CA LEU A 91 -2.93 -11.70 9.17
C LEU A 91 -3.95 -10.84 9.91
N ILE A 92 -3.77 -9.52 9.96
CA ILE A 92 -4.75 -8.59 10.53
C ILE A 92 -6.09 -8.74 9.82
N ALA A 93 -6.12 -8.79 8.48
CA ALA A 93 -7.36 -9.00 7.75
C ALA A 93 -8.08 -10.30 8.15
N PHE A 94 -7.35 -11.40 8.35
CA PHE A 94 -7.93 -12.67 8.81
C PHE A 94 -8.38 -12.68 10.28
N LEU A 95 -7.68 -11.94 11.15
CA LEU A 95 -7.86 -12.04 12.60
C LEU A 95 -8.69 -10.90 13.21
N GLN A 96 -8.96 -9.83 12.46
CA GLN A 96 -9.65 -8.61 12.95
C GLN A 96 -11.08 -8.84 13.44
N CYS A 97 -11.77 -9.89 12.95
CA CYS A 97 -13.12 -10.24 13.40
C CYS A 97 -13.21 -11.73 13.73
N ARG A 98 -13.96 -12.05 14.78
CA ARG A 98 -14.22 -13.39 15.27
C ARG A 98 -15.73 -13.61 15.37
N PRO A 99 -16.28 -14.68 14.76
CA PRO A 99 -15.66 -15.60 13.82
C PRO A 99 -15.29 -14.94 12.46
N LEU A 100 -14.41 -15.54 11.66
CA LEU A 100 -13.86 -14.94 10.43
C LEU A 100 -14.97 -14.48 9.44
N ASN A 101 -16.05 -15.27 9.34
CA ASN A 101 -17.22 -14.97 8.52
C ASN A 101 -17.92 -13.66 8.93
N TYR A 102 -17.70 -13.17 10.15
CA TYR A 102 -18.24 -11.89 10.62
C TYR A 102 -17.67 -10.69 9.87
N ASN A 103 -16.50 -10.83 9.20
CA ASN A 103 -15.97 -9.80 8.30
C ASN A 103 -16.96 -9.40 7.19
N TRP A 104 -17.85 -10.31 6.76
CA TRP A 104 -18.83 -10.05 5.70
C TRP A 104 -20.27 -10.49 6.01
N ASN A 105 -20.50 -11.14 7.14
CA ASN A 105 -21.83 -11.52 7.63
C ASN A 105 -22.07 -10.93 9.02
N LEU A 106 -22.49 -9.67 9.07
CA LEU A 106 -22.74 -8.91 10.30
C LEU A 106 -23.98 -9.37 11.10
N LYS A 107 -24.58 -10.52 10.74
CA LYS A 107 -25.79 -11.04 11.39
C LYS A 107 -25.49 -12.04 12.50
N ASP A 108 -24.23 -12.43 12.69
CA ASP A 108 -23.84 -13.37 13.74
C ASP A 108 -23.84 -12.66 15.11
N PRO A 109 -24.74 -13.01 16.04
CA PRO A 109 -24.83 -12.36 17.34
C PRO A 109 -23.62 -12.64 18.25
N ALA A 110 -22.84 -13.68 17.96
CA ALA A 110 -21.58 -13.95 18.67
C ALA A 110 -20.38 -13.23 18.02
N GLY A 111 -20.61 -12.52 16.91
CA GLY A 111 -19.57 -11.85 16.15
C GLY A 111 -19.11 -10.54 16.77
N HIS A 112 -17.80 -10.39 16.92
CA HIS A 112 -17.18 -9.13 17.27
C HIS A 112 -15.97 -8.85 16.37
N CYS A 113 -15.64 -7.58 16.20
CA CYS A 113 -14.39 -7.14 15.60
C CYS A 113 -13.58 -6.38 16.64
N ASP A 114 -12.27 -6.58 16.63
CA ASP A 114 -11.35 -5.79 17.44
C ASP A 114 -11.27 -4.35 16.88
N ASN A 115 -10.52 -3.47 17.55
CA ASN A 115 -10.41 -2.07 17.16
C ASN A 115 -9.76 -1.91 15.77
N GLN A 116 -10.59 -1.79 14.75
CA GLN A 116 -10.17 -1.67 13.35
C GLN A 116 -9.36 -0.39 13.11
N ASN A 117 -9.69 0.74 13.75
CA ASN A 117 -8.93 1.98 13.63
C ASN A 117 -7.49 1.78 14.10
N ALA A 118 -7.30 1.14 15.26
CA ALA A 118 -5.98 0.86 15.79
C ALA A 118 -5.18 -0.07 14.85
N ALA A 119 -5.84 -1.08 14.28
CA ALA A 119 -5.22 -1.99 13.33
C ALA A 119 -4.77 -1.28 12.03
N PHE A 120 -5.65 -0.48 11.41
CA PHE A 120 -5.29 0.29 10.21
C PHE A 120 -4.24 1.36 10.49
N ALA A 121 -4.28 2.01 11.66
CA ALA A 121 -3.26 2.95 12.08
C ALA A 121 -1.89 2.27 12.24
N ALA A 122 -1.84 1.09 12.87
CA ALA A 122 -0.62 0.30 13.00
C ALA A 122 -0.06 -0.12 11.64
N VAL A 123 -0.92 -0.60 10.73
CA VAL A 123 -0.52 -0.97 9.36
C VAL A 123 0.11 0.22 8.64
N GLY A 124 -0.55 1.39 8.66
CA GLY A 124 -0.05 2.58 7.99
C GLY A 124 1.21 3.17 8.66
N ALA A 125 1.37 3.05 9.97
CA ALA A 125 2.58 3.51 10.66
C ALA A 125 3.81 2.68 10.26
N VAL A 126 3.67 1.35 10.21
CA VAL A 126 4.76 0.47 9.75
C VAL A 126 5.02 0.67 8.25
N ASP A 127 3.98 0.93 7.46
CA ASP A 127 4.09 1.24 6.03
C ASP A 127 4.97 2.47 5.78
N ILE A 128 4.68 3.58 6.48
CA ILE A 128 5.49 4.82 6.45
C ILE A 128 6.93 4.53 6.90
N ALA A 129 7.11 3.77 7.99
CA ALA A 129 8.44 3.45 8.49
C ALA A 129 9.28 2.69 7.44
N THR A 130 8.68 1.71 6.75
CA THR A 130 9.36 1.00 5.67
C THR A 130 9.69 1.89 4.48
N ASP A 131 8.83 2.85 4.13
CA ASP A 131 9.10 3.82 3.06
C ASP A 131 10.29 4.72 3.41
N VAL A 132 10.33 5.24 4.63
CA VAL A 132 11.46 6.07 5.11
C VAL A 132 12.78 5.29 5.03
N MET A 133 12.79 4.01 5.43
CA MET A 133 13.99 3.16 5.31
C MET A 133 14.45 3.01 3.85
N ILE A 134 13.51 2.81 2.92
CA ILE A 134 13.82 2.68 1.49
C ILE A 134 14.39 3.98 0.92
N ILE A 135 13.85 5.14 1.33
CA ILE A 135 14.31 6.47 0.90
C ILE A 135 15.73 6.76 1.39
N ILE A 136 16.03 6.44 2.66
CA ILE A 136 17.32 6.74 3.28
C ILE A 136 18.43 5.82 2.74
N LEU A 137 18.10 4.57 2.39
CA LEU A 137 19.05 3.55 1.95
C LEU A 137 20.07 4.03 0.88
N PRO A 138 19.68 4.67 -0.23
CA PRO A 138 20.63 5.13 -1.24
C PRO A 138 21.38 6.42 -0.89
N VAL A 139 20.96 7.20 0.12
CA VAL A 139 21.52 8.54 0.41
C VAL A 139 23.02 8.52 0.72
N PRO A 140 23.54 7.62 1.58
CA PRO A 140 24.98 7.57 1.85
C PRO A 140 25.82 7.25 0.62
N MET A 141 25.27 6.48 -0.33
CA MET A 141 25.96 6.17 -1.58
C MET A 141 26.08 7.37 -2.52
N VAL A 142 25.11 8.28 -2.49
CA VAL A 142 25.18 9.54 -3.25
C VAL A 142 26.27 10.43 -2.71
N LEU A 143 26.29 10.61 -1.39
CA LEU A 143 27.21 11.53 -0.73
C LEU A 143 28.67 11.09 -0.87
N ALA A 144 28.90 9.78 -1.00
CA ALA A 144 30.25 9.23 -1.04
C ALA A 144 30.94 9.24 -2.42
N ARG A 145 30.22 9.34 -3.57
CA ARG A 145 30.84 9.16 -4.90
C ARG A 145 30.21 9.97 -6.04
N GLN A 146 31.02 10.30 -7.05
CA GLN A 146 30.56 10.75 -8.38
C GLN A 146 29.81 9.61 -9.09
N LEU A 147 28.48 9.58 -8.90
CA LEU A 147 27.61 8.60 -9.55
C LEU A 147 27.41 8.93 -11.03
N SER A 148 27.39 7.89 -11.87
CA SER A 148 26.93 8.01 -13.26
C SER A 148 25.49 8.50 -13.32
N ASN A 149 25.13 9.18 -14.41
CA ASN A 149 23.80 9.76 -14.57
C ASN A 149 22.69 8.72 -14.31
N SER A 150 22.84 7.48 -14.80
CA SER A 150 21.91 6.36 -14.57
C SER A 150 21.62 6.09 -13.09
N LYS A 151 22.66 6.09 -12.25
CA LYS A 151 22.53 5.87 -10.80
C LYS A 151 21.83 7.03 -10.12
N LYS A 152 22.10 8.28 -10.54
CA LYS A 152 21.42 9.47 -10.00
C LYS A 152 19.90 9.44 -10.22
N ALA A 153 19.44 9.03 -11.40
CA ALA A 153 17.99 8.99 -11.67
C ALA A 153 17.27 7.90 -10.87
N ALA A 154 17.88 6.72 -10.69
CA ALA A 154 17.30 5.69 -9.83
C ALA A 154 17.06 6.22 -8.42
N ILE A 155 17.99 7.00 -7.89
CA ILE A 155 17.86 7.58 -6.55
C ILE A 155 16.79 8.67 -6.51
N ILE A 156 16.76 9.56 -7.51
CA ILE A 156 15.71 10.58 -7.64
C ILE A 156 14.33 9.92 -7.67
N SER A 157 14.16 8.82 -8.41
CA SER A 157 12.88 8.11 -8.49
C SER A 157 12.47 7.50 -7.14
N VAL A 158 13.40 6.92 -6.38
CA VAL A 158 13.10 6.33 -5.07
C VAL A 158 12.73 7.40 -4.06
N PHE A 159 13.46 8.51 -4.07
CA PHE A 159 13.16 9.67 -3.23
C PHE A 159 11.79 10.27 -3.56
N ALA A 160 11.50 10.45 -4.86
CA ALA A 160 10.19 10.94 -5.32
C ALA A 160 9.05 9.98 -4.95
N LEU A 161 9.24 8.66 -5.14
CA LEU A 161 8.24 7.65 -4.78
C LEU A 161 7.95 7.71 -3.30
N GLY A 162 8.98 7.66 -2.47
CA GLY A 162 8.81 7.57 -1.02
C GLY A 162 8.23 8.85 -0.41
N LEU A 163 8.65 10.05 -0.85
CA LEU A 163 8.02 11.29 -0.38
C LEU A 163 6.53 11.35 -0.76
N PHE A 164 6.21 10.86 -1.96
CA PHE A 164 4.85 10.86 -2.47
C PHE A 164 3.95 9.85 -1.74
N THR A 165 4.43 8.62 -1.53
CA THR A 165 3.67 7.59 -0.78
C THR A 165 3.49 7.99 0.68
N ILE A 166 4.49 8.62 1.31
CA ILE A 166 4.34 9.17 2.66
C ILE A 166 3.26 10.25 2.69
N GLY A 167 3.28 11.20 1.75
CA GLY A 167 2.28 12.27 1.67
C GLY A 167 0.85 11.73 1.53
N ILE A 168 0.65 10.75 0.65
CA ILE A 168 -0.68 10.13 0.48
C ILE A 168 -1.07 9.31 1.70
N THR A 169 -0.14 8.58 2.32
CA THR A 169 -0.44 7.79 3.51
C THR A 169 -0.85 8.67 4.67
N VAL A 170 -0.23 9.84 4.82
CA VAL A 170 -0.65 10.87 5.80
C VAL A 170 -2.04 11.38 5.48
N ALA A 171 -2.33 11.73 4.22
CA ALA A 171 -3.68 12.16 3.82
C ALA A 171 -4.73 11.09 4.13
N ARG A 172 -4.43 9.82 3.81
CA ARG A 172 -5.26 8.67 4.13
C ARG A 172 -5.46 8.48 5.63
N MET A 173 -4.41 8.64 6.43
CA MET A 173 -4.49 8.54 7.89
C MET A 173 -5.37 9.63 8.49
N VAL A 174 -5.29 10.87 8.00
CA VAL A 174 -6.17 11.97 8.43
C VAL A 174 -7.63 11.61 8.18
N GLU A 175 -7.96 11.05 7.01
CA GLU A 175 -9.31 10.56 6.72
C GLU A 175 -9.71 9.43 7.68
N ILE A 176 -8.85 8.44 7.91
CA ILE A 176 -9.13 7.31 8.82
C ILE A 176 -9.38 7.79 10.26
N LEU A 177 -8.65 8.79 10.73
CA LEU A 177 -8.82 9.35 12.07
C LEU A 177 -10.09 10.20 12.21
N ASN A 178 -10.58 10.78 11.11
CA ASN A 178 -11.81 11.58 11.08
C ASN A 178 -13.07 10.74 10.80
N VAL A 179 -12.92 9.48 10.38
CA VAL A 179 -14.05 8.57 10.11
C VAL A 179 -14.37 7.72 11.34
N ASN A 180 -15.59 7.85 11.86
CA ASN A 180 -16.18 6.87 12.78
C ASN A 180 -16.54 5.61 12.00
N PHE A 181 -16.05 4.44 12.44
CA PHE A 181 -16.31 3.20 11.69
C PHE A 181 -17.80 2.79 11.67
N ALA A 182 -18.59 3.26 12.64
CA ALA A 182 -20.04 3.14 12.64
C ALA A 182 -20.71 3.80 11.41
N THR A 183 -20.07 4.83 10.84
CA THR A 183 -20.45 5.53 9.60
C THR A 183 -19.45 5.30 8.47
N PHE A 184 -18.54 4.31 8.59
CA PHE A 184 -17.52 4.00 7.57
C PHE A 184 -18.14 3.76 6.20
N ILE A 185 -19.31 3.12 6.19
CA ILE A 185 -20.07 2.88 4.97
C ILE A 185 -20.39 4.22 4.31
N THR A 186 -20.70 5.29 5.05
CA THR A 186 -21.12 6.60 4.53
C THR A 186 -19.94 7.52 4.17
N THR A 187 -18.84 7.49 4.92
CA THR A 187 -17.71 8.44 4.76
C THR A 187 -16.43 7.83 4.17
N GLY A 188 -16.31 6.50 4.10
CA GLY A 188 -15.09 5.80 3.69
C GLY A 188 -14.70 5.90 2.21
N LYS A 189 -15.51 6.54 1.36
CA LYS A 189 -15.25 6.68 -0.10
C LYS A 189 -13.86 7.21 -0.41
N MET A 190 -13.45 8.28 0.29
CA MET A 190 -12.17 8.95 0.02
C MET A 190 -10.96 8.09 0.38
N VAL A 191 -11.06 7.23 1.41
CA VAL A 191 -9.97 6.33 1.83
C VAL A 191 -9.56 5.39 0.69
N PHE A 192 -10.54 4.85 -0.05
CA PHE A 192 -10.27 3.93 -1.16
C PHE A 192 -9.74 4.65 -2.40
N ILE A 193 -10.23 5.87 -2.68
CA ILE A 193 -9.73 6.70 -3.77
C ILE A 193 -8.26 7.05 -3.52
N TRP A 194 -7.93 7.53 -2.31
CA TRP A 194 -6.55 7.83 -1.94
C TRP A 194 -5.64 6.61 -2.05
N SER A 195 -6.09 5.44 -1.60
CA SER A 195 -5.32 4.19 -1.71
C SER A 195 -5.09 3.76 -3.17
N LEU A 196 -6.04 4.04 -4.06
CA LEU A 196 -5.92 3.76 -5.50
C LEU A 196 -4.91 4.70 -6.15
N VAL A 197 -4.95 5.99 -5.79
CA VAL A 197 -3.96 6.99 -6.24
C VAL A 197 -2.57 6.64 -5.72
N GLU A 198 -2.44 6.28 -4.44
CA GLU A 198 -1.19 5.86 -3.80
C GLU A 198 -0.52 4.73 -4.57
N TRP A 199 -1.27 3.66 -4.84
CA TRP A 199 -0.72 2.48 -5.50
C TRP A 199 -0.41 2.76 -6.98
N GLY A 200 -1.30 3.45 -7.70
CA GLY A 200 -1.10 3.77 -9.11
C GLY A 200 0.14 4.62 -9.34
N THR A 201 0.35 5.61 -8.49
CA THR A 201 1.52 6.51 -8.55
C THR A 201 2.81 5.80 -8.14
N ALA A 202 2.80 4.99 -7.08
CA ALA A 202 3.93 4.16 -6.70
C ALA A 202 4.37 3.25 -7.87
N LEU A 203 3.43 2.69 -8.61
CA LEU A 203 3.72 1.85 -9.78
C LEU A 203 4.36 2.64 -10.93
N ILE A 204 3.86 3.85 -11.22
CA ILE A 204 4.44 4.74 -12.25
C ILE A 204 5.87 5.13 -11.86
N VAL A 205 6.08 5.60 -10.62
CA VAL A 205 7.40 6.07 -10.18
C VAL A 205 8.40 4.92 -10.09
N ALA A 206 7.98 3.73 -9.64
CA ALA A 206 8.83 2.54 -9.61
C ALA A 206 9.27 2.09 -11.02
N SER A 207 8.47 2.37 -12.04
CA SER A 207 8.77 2.02 -13.44
C SER A 207 9.65 3.06 -14.14
N ALA A 208 9.71 4.30 -13.66
CA ALA A 208 10.43 5.39 -14.29
C ALA A 208 11.93 5.13 -14.55
N PRO A 209 12.70 4.48 -13.64
CA PRO A 209 14.12 4.17 -13.89
C PRO A 209 14.37 3.23 -15.06
N LEU A 210 13.41 2.34 -15.35
CA LEU A 210 13.53 1.32 -16.39
C LEU A 210 13.31 1.88 -17.80
N LEU A 211 12.56 2.99 -17.91
CA LEU A 211 12.24 3.63 -19.19
C LEU A 211 13.39 4.49 -19.73
N ARG A 212 14.34 4.88 -18.89
CA ARG A 212 15.44 5.76 -19.27
C ARG A 212 16.32 5.28 -20.43
N PRO A 213 16.84 4.03 -20.46
CA PRO A 213 17.65 3.58 -21.59
C PRO A 213 16.89 3.62 -22.93
N LEU A 214 15.57 3.48 -22.92
CA LEU A 214 14.75 3.62 -24.14
C LEU A 214 14.71 5.08 -24.61
N VAL A 215 14.49 6.03 -23.69
CA VAL A 215 14.46 7.47 -24.02
C VAL A 215 15.82 7.95 -24.55
N ASN A 216 16.93 7.47 -23.96
CA ASN A 216 18.28 7.83 -24.42
C ASN A 216 18.66 7.23 -25.78
N ASN A 217 17.97 6.19 -26.27
CA ASN A 217 18.23 5.57 -27.57
C ASN A 217 17.29 6.11 -28.67
N LEU A 218 16.29 6.91 -28.30
CA LEU A 218 15.31 7.51 -29.22
C LEU A 218 15.61 8.98 -29.56
N VAL A 219 16.60 9.58 -28.91
CA VAL A 219 17.12 10.94 -29.14
C VAL A 219 18.54 10.83 -29.65
#